data_AF-V6TNC2-F1
#
_entry.id   AF-V6TNC2-F1
#
_cell.length_a   1.000
_cell.length_b   1.000
_cell.length_c   1.000
_cell.angle_alpha   90.00
_cell.angle_beta   90.00
_cell.angle_gamma   90.00
#
_symmetry.space_group_name_H-M   'P 1'
#
loop_
_entity.id
_entity.type
_entity.pdbx_description
1 polymer ?
#
loop_
_entity_poly.entity_id
_entity_poly.type
_entity_poly.pdbx_seq_one_letter_code
_entity_poly.pdbx_strand_id
1 'polypeptide(L)'
;VAYRSMPCPVRVRGPERLGRDGACVQYAEEVMRHDEPGSKVAELTTCQAAASGPGNCKTAMCNVWIGGKDYCSQCAETAELLIDGTCVTSTTELAKKCTTNSQGACTQCGDGYFLHKGGCYQFGGEVGKLICTDPSTPSNTITAGACTACASGYFKNPAAAANKPPCIACNDETGDGTNKGKAGCATCEAPSSSGAATCRTCLDGYYNSGSESSVTCAECNAACATCSGDGANKCTSCKEADKYLKTDSSAGTSQCVNEAACKQGGTHFPTTTTDGRKICTLCSDAANGGVADCQECTPKTAASLAETPSVTCSACTQNKKPNADGTKCVECTTEGCANCDTANVCTKCDDSKIVKTADGATSCIDESACNNGFFVKESGGSKTCEACDSTCKTCSGAAAQCTSCNPDKPYLKKTENSQTGTCVDAAGCTNGSKYYADDADPKTCKTCAEGTFEGCETCEKSTDGAVACKTCGPQKKIRPDKKGCIDACPPDVSTEKGGVCECVEGYAPTADGSSCASSSANRSALSTGAIAGISVAVITVVGGLVGSDRDAGTHIPSIADREPQ
;
A
#
# COMPACT_ATOMS: atom_id res chain seq x y z
N VAL A 1 26.63 -24.61 50.44
CA VAL A 1 25.25 -24.93 50.86
C VAL A 1 24.37 -24.79 49.64
N ALA A 2 23.85 -25.91 49.13
CA ALA A 2 23.09 -25.98 47.90
C ALA A 2 21.71 -25.33 48.07
N TYR A 3 21.31 -24.48 47.12
CA TYR A 3 19.90 -24.19 46.89
C TYR A 3 19.44 -24.99 45.67
N ARG A 4 18.59 -25.98 45.94
CA ARG A 4 17.85 -26.75 44.94
C ARG A 4 16.90 -25.78 44.21
N SER A 5 17.11 -25.63 42.92
CA SER A 5 16.09 -25.12 41.99
C SER A 5 15.04 -26.22 41.78
N MET A 6 13.77 -25.93 42.06
CA MET A 6 12.63 -26.73 41.58
C MET A 6 12.01 -26.04 40.34
N PRO A 7 11.56 -26.80 39.33
CA PRO A 7 11.24 -26.27 37.99
C PRO A 7 9.79 -25.79 37.86
N CYS A 8 9.58 -24.70 37.10
CA CYS A 8 8.29 -24.37 36.49
C CYS A 8 7.96 -25.37 35.36
N PRO A 9 6.70 -25.83 35.22
CA PRO A 9 6.32 -26.73 34.14
C PRO A 9 6.29 -26.02 32.78
N VAL A 10 6.90 -26.68 31.79
CA VAL A 10 7.14 -26.24 30.41
C VAL A 10 6.05 -26.75 29.45
N ARG A 11 5.60 -25.90 28.50
CA ARG A 11 5.46 -26.08 27.02
C ARG A 11 4.57 -24.96 26.47
N VAL A 12 4.90 -24.20 25.43
CA VAL A 12 5.18 -24.59 24.01
C VAL A 12 6.22 -23.64 23.35
N ARG A 13 6.90 -24.15 22.30
CA ARG A 13 8.13 -23.65 21.63
C ARG A 13 7.90 -22.53 20.57
N GLY A 14 8.86 -21.60 20.44
CA GLY A 14 9.08 -20.65 19.30
C GLY A 14 10.15 -19.58 19.66
N PRO A 15 10.98 -19.05 18.72
CA PRO A 15 12.37 -18.67 18.99
C PRO A 15 12.60 -17.34 19.72
N GLU A 16 13.54 -17.35 20.66
CA GLU A 16 14.00 -16.22 21.46
C GLU A 16 14.88 -15.25 20.65
N ARG A 17 14.62 -13.95 20.77
CA ARG A 17 15.65 -12.90 20.67
C ARG A 17 15.75 -12.19 22.02
N LEU A 18 16.96 -12.10 22.55
CA LEU A 18 17.30 -11.46 23.82
C LEU A 18 17.00 -9.96 23.78
N GLY A 19 16.06 -9.52 24.64
CA GLY A 19 15.96 -8.14 25.11
C GLY A 19 16.62 -8.02 26.49
N ARG A 20 17.51 -7.05 26.64
CA ARG A 20 18.06 -6.63 27.95
C ARG A 20 16.93 -6.05 28.81
N ASP A 21 17.09 -6.25 30.11
CA ASP A 21 16.31 -5.69 31.21
C ASP A 21 15.00 -6.41 31.51
N GLY A 22 15.14 -7.49 32.27
CA GLY A 22 14.05 -8.32 32.76
C GLY A 22 13.17 -7.59 33.78
N ALA A 23 11.88 -7.57 33.46
CA ALA A 23 10.78 -7.59 34.42
C ALA A 23 9.55 -8.18 33.71
N CYS A 24 9.17 -9.41 34.03
CA CYS A 24 7.85 -9.93 33.69
C CYS A 24 6.85 -9.40 34.72
N VAL A 25 6.10 -8.36 34.38
CA VAL A 25 4.92 -7.93 35.12
C VAL A 25 3.71 -8.36 34.31
N GLN A 26 2.84 -9.19 34.90
CA GLN A 26 1.52 -9.49 34.33
C GLN A 26 0.73 -8.18 34.25
N TYR A 27 0.46 -7.72 33.03
CA TYR A 27 -0.55 -6.70 32.78
C TYR A 27 -1.92 -7.33 32.97
N ALA A 28 -2.63 -6.94 34.03
CA ALA A 28 -4.07 -7.01 34.08
C ALA A 28 -4.58 -5.64 33.60
N GLU A 29 -5.29 -5.64 32.48
CA GLU A 29 -5.99 -4.46 31.97
C GLU A 29 -7.17 -4.12 32.87
N GLU A 30 -7.07 -3.13 33.76
CA GLU A 30 -8.25 -2.47 34.33
C GLU A 30 -7.95 -0.99 34.60
N VAL A 31 -8.45 -0.10 33.73
CA VAL A 31 -8.53 1.35 33.98
C VAL A 31 -9.99 1.73 33.99
N MET A 32 -10.55 1.98 35.18
CA MET A 32 -11.74 2.81 35.32
C MET A 32 -11.63 3.65 36.59
N ARG A 33 -11.37 4.96 36.43
CA ARG A 33 -11.82 5.96 37.41
C ARG A 33 -13.31 6.15 37.17
N HIS A 34 -14.08 6.02 38.25
CA HIS A 34 -15.50 6.32 38.33
C HIS A 34 -15.84 7.73 37.83
N ASP A 35 -16.62 7.82 36.75
CA ASP A 35 -17.82 8.66 36.67
C ASP A 35 -18.76 8.18 35.54
N GLU A 36 -20.04 8.00 35.90
CA GLU A 36 -21.26 7.72 35.11
C GLU A 36 -21.60 6.30 34.56
N PRO A 37 -22.92 5.95 34.47
CA PRO A 37 -23.40 4.57 34.32
C PRO A 37 -23.74 4.19 32.88
N GLY A 38 -23.15 3.11 32.36
CA GLY A 38 -23.52 2.58 31.05
C GLY A 38 -22.90 1.23 30.70
N SER A 39 -23.77 0.24 30.55
CA SER A 39 -23.56 -1.09 29.92
C SER A 39 -23.06 -2.25 30.81
N LYS A 40 -23.85 -3.33 30.77
CA LYS A 40 -23.77 -4.53 31.61
C LYS A 40 -22.93 -5.61 30.94
N VAL A 41 -21.83 -5.99 31.58
CA VAL A 41 -21.33 -7.38 31.59
C VAL A 41 -21.05 -7.68 33.07
N ALA A 42 -21.75 -8.67 33.63
CA ALA A 42 -21.67 -8.99 35.05
C ALA A 42 -20.36 -9.73 35.33
N GLU A 43 -19.27 -8.99 35.52
CA GLU A 43 -18.16 -9.46 36.33
C GLU A 43 -18.61 -9.51 37.80
N LEU A 44 -18.05 -10.45 38.56
CA LEU A 44 -18.37 -10.65 39.96
C LEU A 44 -17.86 -9.44 40.76
N THR A 45 -18.68 -8.40 40.91
CA THR A 45 -18.32 -7.16 41.61
C THR A 45 -17.95 -7.46 43.05
N THR A 46 -16.73 -7.14 43.47
CA THR A 46 -16.21 -7.39 44.83
C THR A 46 -16.81 -6.49 45.90
N CYS A 47 -17.47 -5.40 45.49
CA CYS A 47 -18.20 -4.50 46.36
C CYS A 47 -19.54 -4.12 45.72
N GLN A 48 -20.63 -4.35 46.46
CA GLN A 48 -21.99 -3.98 46.05
C GLN A 48 -22.43 -2.75 46.86
N ALA A 49 -22.60 -1.61 46.19
CA ALA A 49 -23.06 -0.38 46.83
C ALA A 49 -24.60 -0.31 46.85
N ALA A 50 -25.18 0.02 48.00
CA ALA A 50 -26.60 0.31 48.16
C ALA A 50 -26.83 1.36 49.27
N ALA A 51 -27.99 2.02 49.22
CA ALA A 51 -28.39 2.95 50.28
C ALA A 51 -28.66 2.24 51.62
N SER A 52 -29.16 1.00 51.56
CA SER A 52 -29.46 0.13 52.70
C SER A 52 -29.52 -1.34 52.25
N GLY A 53 -29.64 -2.26 53.20
CA GLY A 53 -29.79 -3.70 52.99
C GLY A 53 -28.56 -4.50 53.45
N PRO A 54 -28.78 -5.70 54.04
CA PRO A 54 -27.71 -6.50 54.63
C PRO A 54 -26.67 -6.93 53.60
N GLY A 55 -25.40 -6.95 54.01
CA GLY A 55 -24.27 -7.31 53.17
C GLY A 55 -23.87 -6.24 52.14
N ASN A 56 -24.62 -5.14 52.04
CA ASN A 56 -24.28 -4.07 51.09
C ASN A 56 -23.32 -3.06 51.70
N CYS A 57 -22.42 -2.57 50.87
CA CYS A 57 -21.64 -1.39 51.17
C CYS A 57 -22.49 -0.14 51.02
N LYS A 58 -22.27 0.85 51.88
CA LYS A 58 -22.98 2.13 51.78
C LYS A 58 -22.65 2.81 50.44
N THR A 59 -23.61 3.54 49.86
CA THR A 59 -23.40 4.32 48.64
C THR A 59 -22.11 5.14 48.69
N ALA A 60 -21.30 5.06 47.63
CA ALA A 60 -19.98 5.70 47.48
C ALA A 60 -18.87 5.21 48.44
N MET A 61 -19.09 4.12 49.18
CA MET A 61 -18.09 3.54 50.10
C MET A 61 -17.39 2.29 49.55
N CYS A 62 -17.65 1.91 48.30
CA CYS A 62 -16.80 1.01 47.52
C CYS A 62 -15.60 1.80 46.99
N ASN A 63 -14.66 2.15 47.87
CA ASN A 63 -13.57 3.07 47.58
C ASN A 63 -12.22 2.61 48.16
N VAL A 64 -12.14 1.34 48.58
CA VAL A 64 -10.92 0.75 49.12
C VAL A 64 -10.32 -0.18 48.07
N TRP A 65 -9.26 0.27 47.40
CA TRP A 65 -8.57 -0.49 46.37
C TRP A 65 -7.51 -1.41 46.96
N ILE A 66 -7.69 -2.73 46.85
CA ILE A 66 -6.72 -3.74 47.32
C ILE A 66 -6.54 -4.80 46.24
N GLY A 67 -5.32 -5.01 45.76
CA GLY A 67 -4.99 -6.09 44.81
C GLY A 67 -5.81 -6.09 43.51
N GLY A 68 -6.16 -4.92 42.99
CA GLY A 68 -6.91 -4.80 41.74
C GLY A 68 -8.43 -4.82 41.90
N LYS A 69 -8.96 -4.72 43.12
CA LYS A 69 -10.40 -4.87 43.40
C LYS A 69 -10.87 -3.80 44.37
N ASP A 70 -12.11 -3.37 44.21
CA ASP A 70 -12.78 -2.45 45.13
C ASP A 70 -13.43 -3.20 46.29
N TYR A 71 -13.19 -2.70 47.49
CA TYR A 71 -13.75 -3.18 48.75
C TYR A 71 -14.49 -2.05 49.46
N CYS A 72 -15.33 -2.46 50.42
CA CYS A 72 -16.12 -1.53 51.20
C CYS A 72 -15.29 -0.87 52.31
N SER A 73 -15.53 0.41 52.60
CA SER A 73 -15.02 1.13 53.78
C SER A 73 -16.06 1.37 54.87
N GLN A 74 -17.36 1.24 54.55
CA GLN A 74 -18.46 1.40 55.51
C GLN A 74 -19.73 0.68 55.03
N CYS A 75 -20.29 -0.17 55.89
CA CYS A 75 -21.53 -0.88 55.62
C CYS A 75 -22.75 0.02 55.56
N ALA A 76 -23.71 -0.34 54.70
CA ALA A 76 -24.97 0.37 54.57
C ALA A 76 -25.81 0.22 55.85
N GLU A 77 -25.79 -0.97 56.44
CA GLU A 77 -26.41 -1.26 57.73
C GLU A 77 -25.44 -0.97 58.87
N THR A 78 -25.86 -0.10 59.79
CA THR A 78 -24.98 0.44 60.85
C THR A 78 -24.60 -0.61 61.90
N ALA A 79 -25.37 -1.70 62.01
CA ALA A 79 -25.12 -2.81 62.93
C ALA A 79 -24.22 -3.90 62.34
N GLU A 80 -23.92 -3.86 61.03
CA GLU A 80 -23.00 -4.82 60.40
C GLU A 80 -21.55 -4.51 60.73
N LEU A 81 -20.71 -5.54 60.65
CA LEU A 81 -19.27 -5.45 60.87
C LEU A 81 -18.57 -5.58 59.53
N LEU A 82 -17.52 -4.78 59.34
CA LEU A 82 -16.73 -4.78 58.11
C LEU A 82 -15.48 -5.65 58.28
N ILE A 83 -15.53 -6.87 57.76
CA ILE A 83 -14.49 -7.89 57.90
C ILE A 83 -13.97 -8.28 56.52
N ASP A 84 -12.66 -8.21 56.32
CA ASP A 84 -11.99 -8.47 55.02
C ASP A 84 -12.63 -7.70 53.85
N GLY A 85 -13.02 -6.44 54.11
CA GLY A 85 -13.66 -5.55 53.14
C GLY A 85 -15.12 -5.89 52.80
N THR A 86 -15.74 -6.84 53.50
CA THR A 86 -17.12 -7.29 53.28
C THR A 86 -18.00 -7.00 54.49
N CYS A 87 -19.24 -6.57 54.23
CA CYS A 87 -20.23 -6.33 55.27
C CYS A 87 -20.88 -7.62 55.72
N VAL A 88 -20.81 -7.90 57.01
CA VAL A 88 -21.35 -9.11 57.61
C VAL A 88 -22.21 -8.80 58.83
N THR A 89 -23.30 -9.55 58.97
CA THR A 89 -24.18 -9.43 60.14
C THR A 89 -23.42 -9.75 61.42
N SER A 90 -23.57 -8.90 62.43
CA SER A 90 -22.86 -9.03 63.71
C SER A 90 -23.23 -10.32 64.45
N THR A 91 -22.21 -11.04 64.92
CA THR A 91 -22.32 -12.20 65.81
C THR A 91 -21.29 -12.08 66.94
N THR A 92 -21.45 -12.85 68.01
CA THR A 92 -20.51 -12.84 69.15
C THR A 92 -19.07 -13.14 68.73
N GLU A 93 -18.85 -14.01 67.73
CA GLU A 93 -17.51 -14.33 67.24
C GLU A 93 -16.95 -13.24 66.31
N LEU A 94 -17.79 -12.64 65.44
CA LEU A 94 -17.35 -11.55 64.57
C LEU A 94 -17.07 -10.25 65.34
N ALA A 95 -17.79 -10.02 66.44
CA ALA A 95 -17.55 -8.89 67.34
C ALA A 95 -16.20 -8.97 68.07
N LYS A 96 -15.59 -10.17 68.16
CA LYS A 96 -14.20 -10.31 68.64
C LYS A 96 -13.18 -9.85 67.58
N LYS A 97 -13.54 -9.89 66.30
CA LYS A 97 -12.68 -9.48 65.18
C LYS A 97 -12.73 -7.95 64.99
N CYS A 98 -13.93 -7.39 65.04
CA CYS A 98 -14.19 -5.95 65.03
C CYS A 98 -14.72 -5.54 66.40
N THR A 99 -13.81 -5.16 67.29
CA THR A 99 -14.13 -4.89 68.70
C THR A 99 -14.80 -3.54 68.92
N THR A 100 -14.72 -2.65 67.93
CA THR A 100 -15.39 -1.35 67.96
C THR A 100 -15.98 -1.06 66.59
N ASN A 101 -17.31 -1.08 66.52
CA ASN A 101 -18.09 -0.69 65.34
C ASN A 101 -18.60 0.73 65.49
N SER A 102 -18.35 1.57 64.50
CA SER A 102 -18.82 2.93 64.39
C SER A 102 -19.68 3.07 63.13
N GLN A 103 -20.97 2.74 63.25
CA GLN A 103 -21.97 2.89 62.18
C GLN A 103 -21.59 2.13 60.89
N GLY A 104 -21.28 0.85 61.01
CA GLY A 104 -20.94 -0.01 59.87
C GLY A 104 -19.46 0.05 59.46
N ALA A 105 -18.61 0.76 60.20
CA ALA A 105 -17.16 0.80 60.02
C ALA A 105 -16.45 0.39 61.32
N CYS A 106 -15.51 -0.54 61.21
CA CYS A 106 -14.65 -0.97 62.30
C CYS A 106 -13.55 0.06 62.56
N THR A 107 -13.38 0.46 63.82
CA THR A 107 -12.33 1.40 64.26
C THR A 107 -11.29 0.75 65.16
N GLN A 108 -11.54 -0.48 65.61
CA GLN A 108 -10.59 -1.29 66.37
C GLN A 108 -10.80 -2.77 66.07
N CYS A 109 -9.69 -3.49 65.91
CA CYS A 109 -9.70 -4.91 65.61
C CYS A 109 -9.17 -5.74 66.79
N GLY A 110 -9.61 -6.99 66.86
CA GLY A 110 -9.08 -7.99 67.79
C GLY A 110 -7.88 -8.73 67.22
N ASP A 111 -7.28 -9.60 68.05
CA ASP A 111 -6.09 -10.35 67.67
C ASP A 111 -6.34 -11.26 66.45
N GLY A 112 -5.33 -11.42 65.62
CA GLY A 112 -5.42 -12.08 64.32
C GLY A 112 -5.95 -11.19 63.18
N TYR A 113 -6.35 -9.95 63.49
CA TYR A 113 -6.83 -8.96 62.53
C TYR A 113 -6.08 -7.63 62.66
N PHE A 114 -6.12 -6.82 61.61
CA PHE A 114 -5.61 -5.46 61.62
C PHE A 114 -6.55 -4.49 60.93
N LEU A 115 -6.49 -3.23 61.36
CA LEU A 115 -7.31 -2.16 60.81
C LEU A 115 -6.78 -1.70 59.45
N HIS A 116 -7.66 -1.53 58.47
CA HIS A 116 -7.35 -0.83 57.23
C HIS A 116 -8.64 -0.17 56.70
N LYS A 117 -8.61 1.13 56.40
CA LYS A 117 -9.74 1.88 55.78
C LYS A 117 -11.14 1.55 56.34
N GLY A 118 -11.27 1.44 57.66
CA GLY A 118 -12.55 1.20 58.34
C GLY A 118 -12.96 -0.27 58.47
N GLY A 119 -12.13 -1.23 58.03
CA GLY A 119 -12.39 -2.67 58.13
C GLY A 119 -11.30 -3.41 58.90
N CYS A 120 -11.64 -4.59 59.42
CA CYS A 120 -10.70 -5.52 60.05
C CYS A 120 -10.33 -6.64 59.08
N TYR A 121 -9.06 -6.71 58.69
CA TYR A 121 -8.54 -7.67 57.71
C TYR A 121 -7.72 -8.74 58.40
N GLN A 122 -7.90 -9.99 57.99
CA GLN A 122 -7.25 -11.14 58.61
C GLN A 122 -5.79 -11.24 58.17
N PHE A 123 -4.86 -11.36 59.12
CA PHE A 123 -3.48 -11.72 58.77
C PHE A 123 -3.46 -13.08 58.05
N GLY A 124 -2.64 -13.22 56.99
CA GLY A 124 -2.59 -14.43 56.17
C GLY A 124 -3.88 -14.77 55.39
N GLY A 125 -4.96 -14.00 55.53
CA GLY A 125 -6.17 -14.12 54.73
C GLY A 125 -5.95 -13.70 53.28
N GLU A 126 -6.88 -14.05 52.39
CA GLU A 126 -6.74 -13.78 50.94
C GLU A 126 -6.58 -12.29 50.62
N VAL A 127 -7.32 -11.43 51.32
CA VAL A 127 -7.26 -9.97 51.16
C VAL A 127 -6.19 -9.36 52.08
N GLY A 128 -6.14 -9.78 53.35
CA GLY A 128 -5.19 -9.21 54.31
C GLY A 128 -3.72 -9.40 53.92
N LYS A 129 -3.36 -10.51 53.26
CA LYS A 129 -1.99 -10.74 52.75
C LYS A 129 -1.55 -9.73 51.68
N LEU A 130 -2.50 -9.07 51.02
CA LEU A 130 -2.25 -8.03 50.00
C LEU A 130 -1.89 -6.67 50.64
N ILE A 131 -2.06 -6.53 51.95
CA ILE A 131 -1.71 -5.32 52.73
C ILE A 131 -0.56 -5.62 53.69
N CYS A 132 -0.65 -6.73 54.43
CA CYS A 132 0.35 -7.17 55.39
C CYS A 132 0.80 -8.60 55.06
N THR A 133 2.09 -8.79 54.83
CA THR A 133 2.67 -10.08 54.41
C THR A 133 3.02 -11.02 55.56
N ASP A 134 2.79 -10.60 56.81
CA ASP A 134 3.04 -11.43 57.98
C ASP A 134 2.16 -12.70 57.95
N PRO A 135 2.74 -13.88 58.20
CA PRO A 135 1.99 -15.13 58.20
C PRO A 135 1.16 -15.27 59.48
N SER A 136 -0.13 -15.56 59.34
CA SER A 136 -1.00 -15.96 60.45
C SER A 136 -1.19 -17.47 60.44
N THR A 137 -1.08 -18.09 61.62
CA THR A 137 -1.43 -19.51 61.80
C THR A 137 -2.32 -19.65 63.04
N PRO A 138 -3.13 -20.73 63.15
CA PRO A 138 -3.89 -21.01 64.37
C PRO A 138 -3.05 -21.10 65.65
N SER A 139 -1.73 -21.26 65.54
CA SER A 139 -0.77 -21.34 66.65
C SER A 139 0.03 -20.05 66.89
N ASN A 140 -0.17 -19.01 66.06
CA ASN A 140 0.52 -17.73 66.16
C ASN A 140 -0.47 -16.58 65.93
N THR A 141 -1.29 -16.30 66.93
CA THR A 141 -2.23 -15.17 66.88
C THR A 141 -1.44 -13.87 67.02
N ILE A 142 -1.28 -13.16 65.91
CA ILE A 142 -0.61 -11.85 65.87
C ILE A 142 -1.47 -10.84 66.62
N THR A 143 -0.87 -10.10 67.54
CA THR A 143 -1.54 -9.00 68.25
C THR A 143 -2.12 -8.00 67.27
N ALA A 144 -3.34 -7.51 67.54
CA ALA A 144 -4.01 -6.56 66.66
C ALA A 144 -3.10 -5.37 66.29
N GLY A 145 -2.94 -5.11 64.99
CA GLY A 145 -2.14 -3.99 64.48
C GLY A 145 -0.61 -4.20 64.52
N ALA A 146 -0.10 -5.42 64.69
CA ALA A 146 1.35 -5.69 64.78
C ALA A 146 2.03 -6.15 63.47
N CYS A 147 1.70 -5.58 62.31
CA CYS A 147 2.34 -5.98 61.05
C CYS A 147 3.82 -5.57 60.99
N THR A 148 4.70 -6.54 60.72
CA THR A 148 6.15 -6.32 60.58
C THR A 148 6.58 -6.03 59.15
N ALA A 149 5.93 -6.66 58.16
CA ALA A 149 6.22 -6.49 56.75
C ALA A 149 4.96 -6.17 55.93
N CYS A 150 4.88 -4.94 55.42
CA CYS A 150 3.79 -4.50 54.54
C CYS A 150 4.02 -4.98 53.10
N ALA A 151 2.92 -5.19 52.37
CA ALA A 151 2.96 -5.53 50.95
C ALA A 151 3.47 -4.34 50.10
N SER A 152 3.89 -4.63 48.86
CA SER A 152 4.29 -3.58 47.91
C SER A 152 3.16 -2.57 47.70
N GLY A 153 3.51 -1.28 47.69
CA GLY A 153 2.54 -0.19 47.65
C GLY A 153 2.03 0.26 49.02
N TYR A 154 2.50 -0.36 50.10
CA TYR A 154 2.22 0.05 51.47
C TYR A 154 3.51 0.31 52.24
N PHE A 155 3.49 1.27 53.15
CA PHE A 155 4.57 1.50 54.10
C PHE A 155 4.13 1.14 55.52
N LYS A 156 5.10 0.74 56.34
CA LYS A 156 4.87 0.44 57.76
C LYS A 156 4.53 1.72 58.52
N ASN A 157 3.38 1.75 59.17
CA ASN A 157 2.98 2.88 60.01
C ASN A 157 3.85 2.92 61.28
N PRO A 158 4.61 3.99 61.54
CA PRO A 158 5.40 4.12 62.77
C PRO A 158 4.55 4.14 64.05
N ALA A 159 3.26 4.46 63.94
CA ALA A 159 2.30 4.55 65.03
C ALA A 159 1.27 3.39 65.02
N ALA A 160 1.66 2.22 64.50
CA ALA A 160 0.80 1.05 64.43
C ALA A 160 0.26 0.62 65.82
N ALA A 161 -1.03 0.34 65.90
CA ALA A 161 -1.74 -0.06 67.12
C ALA A 161 -3.07 -0.76 66.75
N ALA A 162 -3.82 -1.31 67.71
CA ALA A 162 -5.08 -1.98 67.43
C ALA A 162 -6.16 -1.09 66.77
N ASN A 163 -6.07 0.23 66.97
CA ASN A 163 -6.97 1.26 66.42
C ASN A 163 -6.32 2.10 65.31
N LYS A 164 -5.17 1.66 64.80
CA LYS A 164 -4.38 2.36 63.78
C LYS A 164 -3.95 1.35 62.71
N PRO A 165 -4.04 1.67 61.41
CA PRO A 165 -3.60 0.73 60.40
C PRO A 165 -2.10 0.47 60.53
N PRO A 166 -1.64 -0.80 60.52
CA PRO A 166 -0.21 -1.09 60.64
C PRO A 166 0.54 -0.86 59.32
N CYS A 167 -0.20 -0.91 58.20
CA CYS A 167 0.29 -0.62 56.87
C CYS A 167 -0.62 0.43 56.23
N ILE A 168 -0.03 1.49 55.71
CA ILE A 168 -0.73 2.59 55.05
C ILE A 168 -0.31 2.59 53.57
N ALA A 169 -1.27 2.73 52.67
CA ALA A 169 -0.97 2.74 51.24
C ALA A 169 -0.16 4.00 50.88
N CYS A 170 0.78 3.86 49.95
CA CYS A 170 1.67 4.95 49.55
C CYS A 170 0.92 6.13 48.94
N ASN A 171 -0.24 5.91 48.33
CA ASN A 171 -1.13 6.92 47.78
C ASN A 171 -2.27 7.35 48.72
N ASP A 172 -2.32 6.87 49.96
CA ASP A 172 -3.37 7.21 50.91
C ASP A 172 -3.10 8.56 51.59
N GLU A 173 -3.67 9.64 51.06
CA GLU A 173 -3.51 10.99 51.61
C GLU A 173 -4.19 11.22 52.97
N THR A 174 -5.03 10.28 53.40
CA THR A 174 -5.67 10.34 54.72
C THR A 174 -4.82 9.60 55.76
N GLY A 175 -4.38 8.39 55.41
CA GLY A 175 -3.64 7.49 56.28
C GLY A 175 -4.33 7.27 57.62
N ASP A 176 -3.62 7.50 58.72
CA ASP A 176 -4.14 7.38 60.09
C ASP A 176 -4.46 8.72 60.76
N GLY A 177 -4.50 9.79 59.97
CA GLY A 177 -4.63 11.19 60.41
C GLY A 177 -3.30 11.88 60.76
N THR A 178 -2.21 11.13 60.94
CA THR A 178 -0.87 11.66 61.24
C THR A 178 0.15 11.18 60.21
N ASN A 179 0.26 9.87 60.04
CA ASN A 179 1.04 9.21 59.02
C ASN A 179 0.17 8.99 57.79
N LYS A 180 0.68 9.38 56.62
CA LYS A 180 -0.08 9.32 55.35
C LYS A 180 0.83 9.13 54.15
N GLY A 181 0.26 8.67 53.06
CA GLY A 181 0.87 8.65 51.74
C GLY A 181 0.84 10.01 51.04
N LYS A 182 1.13 9.98 49.74
CA LYS A 182 1.09 11.12 48.81
C LYS A 182 0.29 10.73 47.56
N ALA A 183 -0.62 11.58 47.09
CA ALA A 183 -1.37 11.34 45.86
C ALA A 183 -0.47 10.84 44.71
N GLY A 184 -0.97 9.85 43.96
CA GLY A 184 -0.27 9.31 42.80
C GLY A 184 0.97 8.46 43.10
N CYS A 185 1.31 8.20 44.37
CA CYS A 185 2.51 7.45 44.73
C CYS A 185 2.28 5.94 44.73
N ALA A 186 3.04 5.21 43.91
CA ALA A 186 2.95 3.74 43.81
C ALA A 186 3.80 3.05 44.87
N THR A 187 5.04 3.51 45.08
CA THR A 187 5.94 2.96 46.10
C THR A 187 6.54 4.08 46.93
N CYS A 188 6.79 3.82 48.21
CA CYS A 188 7.21 4.85 49.15
C CYS A 188 8.01 4.25 50.30
N GLU A 189 8.74 5.12 50.98
CA GLU A 189 9.43 4.82 52.23
C GLU A 189 8.67 5.43 53.40
N ALA A 190 8.58 4.66 54.50
CA ALA A 190 7.94 5.12 55.72
C ALA A 190 8.61 6.40 56.24
N PRO A 191 7.84 7.35 56.80
CA PRO A 191 8.42 8.55 57.39
C PRO A 191 9.22 8.17 58.64
N SER A 192 10.38 8.81 58.84
CA SER A 192 11.24 8.57 60.03
C SER A 192 10.58 9.00 61.36
N SER A 193 9.52 9.79 61.28
CA SER A 193 8.68 10.26 62.37
C SER A 193 7.23 10.33 61.90
N SER A 194 6.34 10.94 62.70
CA SER A 194 5.01 11.33 62.22
C SER A 194 5.08 12.16 60.94
N GLY A 195 4.35 11.79 59.88
CA GLY A 195 4.25 12.62 58.68
C GLY A 195 3.91 11.89 57.38
N ALA A 196 4.18 12.54 56.25
CA ALA A 196 3.94 11.96 54.93
C ALA A 196 5.10 11.04 54.51
N ALA A 197 4.79 9.89 53.92
CA ALA A 197 5.76 8.98 53.34
C ALA A 197 6.54 9.63 52.17
N THR A 198 7.79 9.22 51.98
CA THR A 198 8.63 9.68 50.87
C THR A 198 8.36 8.82 49.64
N CYS A 199 7.86 9.42 48.57
CA CYS A 199 7.55 8.67 47.36
C CYS A 199 8.82 8.22 46.62
N ARG A 200 8.76 7.06 45.96
CA ARG A 200 9.84 6.44 45.18
C ARG A 200 9.47 6.18 43.74
N THR A 201 8.23 5.82 43.45
CA THR A 201 7.71 5.70 42.08
C THR A 201 6.27 6.18 42.02
N CYS A 202 5.84 6.66 40.86
CA CYS A 202 4.47 7.08 40.62
C CYS A 202 3.59 5.95 40.09
N LEU A 203 2.29 6.03 40.35
CA LEU A 203 1.27 5.16 39.77
C LEU A 203 1.11 5.44 38.28
N ASP A 204 0.56 4.47 37.56
CA ASP A 204 0.08 4.69 36.19
C ASP A 204 -0.93 5.86 36.17
N GLY A 205 -0.84 6.68 35.13
CA GLY A 205 -1.55 7.95 35.06
C GLY A 205 -0.88 9.12 35.81
N TYR A 206 0.30 8.90 36.41
CA TYR A 206 1.13 9.95 36.99
C TYR A 206 2.57 9.89 36.45
N TYR A 207 3.25 11.03 36.41
CA TYR A 207 4.67 11.14 36.10
C TYR A 207 5.45 11.79 37.24
N ASN A 208 6.76 11.53 37.30
CA ASN A 208 7.65 12.20 38.26
C ASN A 208 7.88 13.65 37.82
N SER A 209 7.24 14.60 38.49
CA SER A 209 7.44 16.05 38.33
C SER A 209 8.54 16.61 39.24
N GLY A 210 9.08 15.77 40.12
CA GLY A 210 10.17 16.11 41.04
C GLY A 210 11.54 15.65 40.53
N SER A 211 12.49 15.51 41.46
CA SER A 211 13.81 14.92 41.18
C SER A 211 13.82 13.42 41.52
N GLU A 212 14.77 12.66 41.00
CA GLU A 212 14.97 11.23 41.35
C GLU A 212 15.06 11.00 42.87
N SER A 213 15.69 11.93 43.60
CA SER A 213 15.83 11.86 45.06
C SER A 213 14.60 12.38 45.83
N SER A 214 13.62 12.99 45.16
CA SER A 214 12.43 13.60 45.77
C SER A 214 11.25 13.49 44.80
N VAL A 215 10.81 12.25 44.58
CA VAL A 215 9.73 11.94 43.64
C VAL A 215 8.45 12.64 44.06
N THR A 216 7.89 13.40 43.12
CA THR A 216 6.60 14.06 43.26
C THR A 216 5.77 13.63 42.06
N CYS A 217 4.55 13.16 42.30
CA CYS A 217 3.72 12.60 41.25
C CYS A 217 2.68 13.62 40.81
N ALA A 218 2.72 14.00 39.54
CA ALA A 218 1.72 14.85 38.90
C ALA A 218 0.88 14.00 37.93
N GLU A 219 -0.41 14.30 37.81
CA GLU A 219 -1.29 13.58 36.89
C GLU A 219 -0.87 13.81 35.44
N CYS A 220 -1.00 12.76 34.64
CA CYS A 220 -0.86 12.87 33.19
C CYS A 220 -1.95 13.78 32.60
N ASN A 221 -1.68 14.30 31.40
CA ASN A 221 -2.72 14.97 30.62
C ASN A 221 -3.94 14.05 30.46
N ALA A 222 -5.15 14.62 30.51
CA ALA A 222 -6.41 13.87 30.50
C ALA A 222 -6.57 12.88 29.32
N ALA A 223 -5.91 13.14 28.17
CA ALA A 223 -5.92 12.24 27.01
C ALA A 223 -5.01 11.02 27.16
N CYS A 224 -4.00 11.06 28.04
CA CYS A 224 -3.04 10.00 28.24
C CYS A 224 -3.50 9.03 29.35
N ALA A 225 -3.39 7.72 29.13
CA ALA A 225 -3.51 6.72 30.20
C ALA A 225 -2.22 6.67 31.03
N THR A 226 -1.08 6.71 30.35
CA THR A 226 0.25 6.83 30.95
C THR A 226 1.04 7.91 30.20
N CYS A 227 2.00 8.54 30.87
CA CYS A 227 2.81 9.61 30.29
C CYS A 227 4.24 9.61 30.84
N SER A 228 5.15 10.24 30.11
CA SER A 228 6.55 10.41 30.52
C SER A 228 6.85 11.80 31.09
N GLY A 229 5.84 12.66 31.21
CA GLY A 229 6.02 14.06 31.59
C GLY A 229 4.74 14.87 31.43
N ASP A 230 4.88 16.19 31.60
CA ASP A 230 3.79 17.14 31.47
C ASP A 230 3.32 17.32 30.02
N GLY A 231 2.01 17.52 29.85
CA GLY A 231 1.42 17.90 28.57
C GLY A 231 0.96 16.76 27.67
N ALA A 232 0.19 17.11 26.65
CA ALA A 232 -0.44 16.14 25.73
C ALA A 232 0.55 15.47 24.75
N ASN A 233 1.79 15.97 24.67
CA ASN A 233 2.84 15.49 23.78
C ASN A 233 3.86 14.57 24.50
N LYS A 234 3.49 14.06 25.68
CA LYS A 234 4.26 13.12 26.49
C LYS A 234 3.48 11.85 26.83
N CYS A 235 2.42 11.53 26.09
CA CYS A 235 1.65 10.30 26.33
C CYS A 235 2.50 9.06 25.99
N THR A 236 2.47 8.02 26.81
CA THR A 236 3.04 6.70 26.48
C THR A 236 1.96 5.66 26.20
N SER A 237 0.71 5.96 26.53
CA SER A 237 -0.49 5.22 26.12
C SER A 237 -1.71 6.13 26.15
N CYS A 238 -2.78 5.75 25.46
CA CYS A 238 -3.99 6.55 25.33
C CYS A 238 -5.10 6.06 26.25
N LYS A 239 -5.80 7.02 26.86
CA LYS A 239 -6.89 6.73 27.80
C LYS A 239 -8.14 6.21 27.08
N GLU A 240 -8.42 6.79 25.93
CA GLU A 240 -9.53 6.40 25.07
C GLU A 240 -9.12 5.26 24.14
N ALA A 241 -9.91 4.17 24.12
CA ALA A 241 -9.62 2.97 23.35
C ALA A 241 -9.71 3.14 21.82
N ASP A 242 -10.31 4.24 21.32
CA ASP A 242 -10.39 4.57 19.89
C ASP A 242 -9.22 5.43 19.40
N LYS A 243 -8.36 5.92 20.30
CA LYS A 243 -7.21 6.77 19.97
C LYS A 243 -5.98 5.96 19.63
N TYR A 244 -5.11 6.56 18.83
CA TYR A 244 -3.84 6.00 18.39
C TYR A 244 -2.69 6.80 19.00
N LEU A 245 -1.69 6.10 19.51
CA LEU A 245 -0.46 6.74 19.97
C LEU A 245 0.42 7.09 18.76
N LYS A 246 0.62 8.39 18.50
CA LYS A 246 1.54 8.90 17.49
C LYS A 246 2.83 9.34 18.15
N THR A 247 3.94 8.70 17.82
CA THR A 247 5.28 9.09 18.28
C THR A 247 6.01 9.83 17.18
N ASP A 248 6.57 10.99 17.50
CA ASP A 248 7.51 11.69 16.64
C ASP A 248 8.92 11.48 17.21
N SER A 249 9.67 10.56 16.60
CA SER A 249 11.04 10.25 17.00
C SER A 249 12.01 11.42 16.79
N SER A 250 11.71 12.34 15.87
CA SER A 250 12.56 13.51 15.60
C SER A 250 12.41 14.58 16.67
N ALA A 251 11.20 14.73 17.20
CA ALA A 251 10.89 15.68 18.27
C ALA A 251 10.98 15.08 19.68
N GLY A 252 11.04 13.75 19.82
CA GLY A 252 10.96 13.06 21.11
C GLY A 252 9.61 13.32 21.81
N THR A 253 8.54 13.40 21.02
CA THR A 253 7.17 13.67 21.50
C THR A 253 6.23 12.53 21.14
N SER A 254 5.15 12.42 21.89
CA SER A 254 4.16 11.37 21.70
C SER A 254 2.77 11.83 22.14
N GLN A 255 1.78 11.66 21.27
CA GLN A 255 0.44 12.20 21.48
C GLN A 255 -0.62 11.20 21.07
N CYS A 256 -1.73 11.20 21.81
CA CYS A 256 -2.94 10.47 21.45
C CYS A 256 -3.75 11.25 20.41
N VAL A 257 -3.95 10.64 19.26
CA VAL A 257 -4.62 11.24 18.10
C VAL A 257 -5.72 10.34 17.57
N ASN A 258 -6.61 10.88 16.73
CA ASN A 258 -7.58 10.07 16.01
C ASN A 258 -6.94 9.33 14.82
N GLU A 259 -7.66 8.35 14.27
CA GLU A 259 -7.16 7.55 13.14
C GLU A 259 -6.78 8.41 11.92
N ALA A 260 -7.56 9.46 11.64
CA ALA A 260 -7.31 10.36 10.52
C ALA A 260 -5.95 11.08 10.63
N ALA A 261 -5.54 11.45 11.85
CA ALA A 261 -4.27 12.10 12.12
C ALA A 261 -3.04 11.20 11.88
N CYS A 262 -3.20 9.87 11.94
CA CYS A 262 -2.15 8.95 11.50
C CYS A 262 -1.90 9.08 10.00
N LYS A 263 -2.95 9.30 9.19
CA LYS A 263 -2.86 9.36 7.73
C LYS A 263 -2.39 10.72 7.20
N GLN A 264 -2.33 11.74 8.06
CA GLN A 264 -1.93 13.09 7.68
C GLN A 264 -0.46 13.12 7.25
N GLY A 265 -0.23 13.64 6.04
CA GLY A 265 1.10 13.74 5.44
C GLY A 265 1.66 12.43 4.87
N GLY A 266 0.89 11.33 4.84
CA GLY A 266 1.26 10.08 4.16
C GLY A 266 2.46 9.31 4.74
N THR A 267 3.13 9.83 5.77
CA THR A 267 4.34 9.21 6.37
C THR A 267 4.05 8.16 7.43
N HIS A 268 2.81 8.14 7.93
CA HIS A 268 2.35 7.22 8.95
C HIS A 268 1.02 6.58 8.55
N PHE A 269 0.71 5.46 9.18
CA PHE A 269 -0.59 4.81 9.05
C PHE A 269 -1.06 4.23 10.40
N PRO A 270 -2.38 4.13 10.62
CA PRO A 270 -2.93 3.51 11.82
C PRO A 270 -2.74 2.00 11.77
N THR A 271 -2.26 1.42 12.87
CA THR A 271 -2.15 -0.03 13.03
C THR A 271 -2.35 -0.44 14.48
N THR A 272 -2.51 -1.75 14.71
CA THR A 272 -2.62 -2.33 16.05
C THR A 272 -1.46 -3.31 16.23
N THR A 273 -0.66 -3.10 17.27
CA THR A 273 0.44 -4.00 17.64
C THR A 273 -0.09 -5.38 18.04
N THR A 274 0.81 -6.37 18.09
CA THR A 274 0.48 -7.74 18.54
C THR A 274 -0.11 -7.79 19.95
N ASP A 275 0.21 -6.81 20.80
CA ASP A 275 -0.30 -6.70 22.17
C ASP A 275 -1.65 -5.95 22.25
N GLY A 276 -2.29 -5.66 21.11
CA GLY A 276 -3.58 -4.95 21.07
C GLY A 276 -3.50 -3.43 21.15
N ARG A 277 -2.29 -2.83 21.23
CA ARG A 277 -2.13 -1.37 21.31
C ARG A 277 -2.27 -0.69 19.95
N LYS A 278 -3.10 0.35 19.87
CA LYS A 278 -3.29 1.20 18.68
C LYS A 278 -2.21 2.27 18.55
N ILE A 279 -1.48 2.28 17.44
CA ILE A 279 -0.38 3.21 17.17
C ILE A 279 -0.45 3.81 15.77
N CYS A 280 0.07 5.02 15.59
CA CYS A 280 0.42 5.52 14.26
C CYS A 280 1.86 5.09 13.97
N THR A 281 2.06 4.14 13.07
CA THR A 281 3.40 3.64 12.74
C THR A 281 3.91 4.24 11.44
N LEU A 282 5.23 4.33 11.28
CA LEU A 282 5.87 4.86 10.08
C LEU A 282 5.65 3.93 8.88
N CYS A 283 5.52 4.49 7.68
CA CYS A 283 5.41 3.70 6.45
C CYS A 283 6.60 2.76 6.22
N SER A 284 7.79 3.09 6.74
CA SER A 284 9.00 2.29 6.66
C SER A 284 9.05 1.13 7.65
N ASP A 285 8.13 1.06 8.61
CA ASP A 285 8.15 0.09 9.69
C ASP A 285 7.51 -1.25 9.28
N ALA A 286 8.33 -2.10 8.67
CA ALA A 286 7.92 -3.42 8.22
C ALA A 286 7.45 -4.35 9.36
N ALA A 287 7.86 -4.12 10.61
CA ALA A 287 7.43 -4.94 11.74
C ALA A 287 5.96 -4.69 12.11
N ASN A 288 5.45 -3.50 11.83
CA ASN A 288 4.08 -3.08 12.12
C ASN A 288 3.22 -2.94 10.85
N GLY A 289 3.61 -3.61 9.75
CA GLY A 289 2.83 -3.70 8.50
C GLY A 289 3.27 -2.74 7.39
N GLY A 290 4.32 -1.94 7.60
CA GLY A 290 4.89 -1.03 6.61
C GLY A 290 5.71 -1.74 5.53
N VAL A 291 6.33 -0.94 4.67
CA VAL A 291 7.23 -1.39 3.59
C VAL A 291 8.62 -0.81 3.86
N ALA A 292 9.64 -1.66 3.95
CA ALA A 292 11.01 -1.20 4.17
C ALA A 292 11.43 -0.14 3.13
N ASP A 293 12.13 0.91 3.59
CA ASP A 293 12.55 2.07 2.80
C ASP A 293 11.41 2.94 2.22
N CYS A 294 10.15 2.70 2.60
CA CYS A 294 9.01 3.50 2.17
C CYS A 294 8.90 4.81 2.96
N GLN A 295 8.80 5.93 2.24
CA GLN A 295 8.65 7.27 2.80
C GLN A 295 7.18 7.66 2.95
N GLU A 296 6.37 7.38 1.93
CA GLU A 296 4.95 7.69 1.91
C GLU A 296 4.14 6.46 1.54
N CYS A 297 3.04 6.24 2.24
CA CYS A 297 2.18 5.09 2.02
C CYS A 297 0.71 5.40 2.25
N THR A 298 -0.14 4.57 1.65
CA THR A 298 -1.58 4.57 1.86
C THR A 298 -2.00 3.25 2.50
N PRO A 299 -2.80 3.25 3.58
CA PRO A 299 -3.34 2.03 4.15
C PRO A 299 -4.15 1.25 3.11
N LYS A 300 -3.96 -0.07 3.06
CA LYS A 300 -4.85 -0.94 2.28
C LYS A 300 -6.22 -1.02 2.97
N THR A 301 -7.22 -1.52 2.25
CA THR A 301 -8.60 -1.63 2.78
C THR A 301 -8.64 -2.57 3.98
N ALA A 302 -9.63 -2.41 4.87
CA ALA A 302 -9.73 -3.19 6.10
C ALA A 302 -9.68 -4.72 5.89
N ALA A 303 -10.13 -5.22 4.74
CA ALA A 303 -10.08 -6.64 4.37
C ALA A 303 -8.65 -7.18 4.13
N SER A 304 -7.68 -6.30 3.87
CA SER A 304 -6.30 -6.63 3.52
C SER A 304 -5.28 -6.15 4.56
N LEU A 305 -5.72 -5.63 5.71
CA LEU A 305 -4.84 -5.27 6.84
C LEU A 305 -4.20 -6.49 7.51
N ALA A 306 -4.74 -7.70 7.28
CA ALA A 306 -4.14 -8.95 7.73
C ALA A 306 -2.99 -9.43 6.82
N GLU A 307 -2.84 -8.83 5.63
CA GLU A 307 -1.76 -9.15 4.69
C GLU A 307 -0.56 -8.25 4.96
N THR A 308 0.65 -8.81 4.87
CA THR A 308 1.90 -8.04 5.01
C THR A 308 2.50 -7.78 3.62
N PRO A 309 2.73 -6.51 3.22
CA PRO A 309 2.49 -5.27 3.95
C PRO A 309 1.01 -4.83 3.96
N SER A 310 0.59 -4.14 5.01
CA SER A 310 -0.78 -3.61 5.20
C SER A 310 -1.00 -2.24 4.54
N VAL A 311 0.03 -1.73 3.88
CA VAL A 311 0.03 -0.45 3.16
C VAL A 311 0.53 -0.64 1.73
N THR A 312 0.17 0.30 0.85
CA THR A 312 0.75 0.48 -0.48
C THR A 312 1.71 1.66 -0.42
N CYS A 313 2.97 1.45 -0.76
CA CYS A 313 4.00 2.48 -0.83
C CYS A 313 3.84 3.34 -2.09
N SER A 314 3.81 4.66 -1.92
CA SER A 314 3.74 5.63 -3.02
C SER A 314 5.07 6.34 -3.28
N ALA A 315 5.92 6.46 -2.27
CA ALA A 315 7.25 7.05 -2.40
C ALA A 315 8.26 6.28 -1.56
N CYS A 316 9.45 6.06 -2.11
CA CYS A 316 10.55 5.40 -1.44
C CYS A 316 11.66 6.41 -1.12
N THR A 317 12.43 6.10 -0.09
CA THR A 317 13.64 6.85 0.25
C THR A 317 14.79 6.54 -0.72
N GLN A 318 15.76 7.45 -0.83
CA GLN A 318 16.98 7.30 -1.64
C GLN A 318 16.68 7.15 -3.15
N ASN A 319 17.50 6.40 -3.89
CA ASN A 319 17.34 6.12 -5.33
C ASN A 319 16.42 4.92 -5.59
N LYS A 320 15.45 4.67 -4.71
CA LYS A 320 14.50 3.57 -4.84
C LYS A 320 13.16 4.10 -5.34
N LYS A 321 12.41 3.23 -6.02
CA LYS A 321 11.03 3.47 -6.44
C LYS A 321 10.14 2.31 -6.02
N PRO A 322 8.83 2.51 -5.84
CA PRO A 322 7.89 1.42 -5.59
C PRO A 322 7.88 0.43 -6.77
N ASN A 323 7.60 -0.84 -6.50
CA ASN A 323 7.14 -1.76 -7.54
C ASN A 323 5.69 -1.46 -7.95
N ALA A 324 5.19 -2.09 -9.00
CA ALA A 324 3.84 -1.88 -9.52
C ALA A 324 2.74 -2.08 -8.45
N ASP A 325 2.93 -3.02 -7.53
CA ASP A 325 1.98 -3.29 -6.44
C ASP A 325 2.17 -2.37 -5.21
N GLY A 326 3.24 -1.56 -5.18
CA GLY A 326 3.64 -0.74 -4.04
C GLY A 326 3.98 -1.54 -2.78
N THR A 327 4.31 -2.81 -2.90
CA THR A 327 4.66 -3.70 -1.79
C THR A 327 6.15 -3.70 -1.44
N LYS A 328 7.00 -3.14 -2.31
CA LYS A 328 8.45 -3.10 -2.15
C LYS A 328 9.04 -1.81 -2.73
N CYS A 329 10.12 -1.33 -2.11
CA CYS A 329 10.99 -0.30 -2.66
C CYS A 329 12.22 -0.94 -3.31
N VAL A 330 12.43 -0.66 -4.59
CA VAL A 330 13.45 -1.29 -5.44
C VAL A 330 14.37 -0.23 -6.03
N GLU A 331 15.65 -0.53 -6.15
CA GLU A 331 16.62 0.36 -6.80
C GLU A 331 16.20 0.70 -8.23
N CYS A 332 16.15 1.98 -8.56
CA CYS A 332 15.59 2.47 -9.81
C CYS A 332 16.25 3.80 -10.19
N THR A 333 17.32 3.72 -10.96
CA THR A 333 18.06 4.89 -11.46
C THR A 333 17.63 5.31 -12.86
N THR A 334 16.63 4.63 -13.44
CA THR A 334 16.09 4.94 -14.76
C THR A 334 15.44 6.33 -14.74
N GLU A 335 16.00 7.26 -15.51
CA GLU A 335 15.50 8.63 -15.58
C GLU A 335 14.05 8.67 -16.07
N GLY A 336 13.19 9.39 -15.35
CA GLY A 336 11.76 9.50 -15.67
C GLY A 336 10.94 8.26 -15.33
N CYS A 337 11.48 7.33 -14.54
CA CYS A 337 10.76 6.15 -14.10
C CYS A 337 10.03 6.38 -12.76
N ALA A 338 8.74 6.06 -12.74
CA ALA A 338 7.89 6.13 -11.56
C ALA A 338 7.97 4.84 -10.72
N ASN A 339 7.94 3.67 -11.37
CA ASN A 339 7.92 2.37 -10.71
C ASN A 339 8.93 1.39 -11.30
N CYS A 340 9.62 0.63 -10.44
CA CYS A 340 10.52 -0.45 -10.82
C CYS A 340 10.17 -1.75 -10.08
N ASP A 341 9.90 -2.84 -10.81
CA ASP A 341 9.57 -4.15 -10.20
C ASP A 341 10.80 -4.92 -9.75
N THR A 342 11.88 -4.79 -10.52
CA THR A 342 13.20 -5.30 -10.19
C THR A 342 14.22 -4.20 -10.46
N ALA A 343 15.46 -4.40 -9.99
CA ALA A 343 16.48 -3.36 -10.05
C ALA A 343 16.63 -2.82 -11.48
N ASN A 344 16.34 -1.53 -11.67
CA ASN A 344 16.38 -0.80 -12.94
C ASN A 344 15.47 -1.33 -14.07
N VAL A 345 14.48 -2.16 -13.74
CA VAL A 345 13.43 -2.59 -14.69
C VAL A 345 12.18 -1.74 -14.44
N CYS A 346 12.04 -0.69 -15.25
CA CYS A 346 10.96 0.29 -15.19
C CYS A 346 9.66 -0.28 -15.75
N THR A 347 8.60 -0.29 -14.94
CA THR A 347 7.28 -0.78 -15.33
C THR A 347 6.27 0.33 -15.56
N LYS A 348 6.56 1.53 -15.05
CA LYS A 348 5.78 2.73 -15.28
C LYS A 348 6.69 3.95 -15.29
N CYS A 349 6.56 4.78 -16.33
CA CYS A 349 7.22 6.07 -16.38
C CYS A 349 6.37 7.16 -15.70
N ASP A 350 6.98 8.30 -15.44
CA ASP A 350 6.25 9.51 -15.04
C ASP A 350 5.25 9.92 -16.12
N ASP A 351 4.21 10.69 -15.75
CA ASP A 351 2.97 10.89 -16.53
C ASP A 351 3.15 11.45 -17.98
N SER A 352 4.37 11.84 -18.37
CA SER A 352 4.68 12.37 -19.71
C SER A 352 5.40 11.38 -20.64
N LYS A 353 5.84 10.23 -20.14
CA LYS A 353 6.69 9.28 -20.89
C LYS A 353 6.05 7.89 -20.95
N ILE A 354 6.48 7.10 -21.92
CA ILE A 354 6.06 5.69 -22.07
C ILE A 354 7.25 4.76 -21.87
N VAL A 355 6.97 3.56 -21.36
CA VAL A 355 8.00 2.53 -21.16
C VAL A 355 8.35 1.92 -22.51
N LYS A 356 9.62 2.03 -22.92
CA LYS A 356 10.19 1.29 -24.04
C LYS A 356 10.92 0.07 -23.52
N THR A 357 10.63 -1.09 -24.10
CA THR A 357 11.34 -2.33 -23.82
C THR A 357 12.12 -2.76 -25.06
N ALA A 358 13.45 -2.84 -24.94
CA ALA A 358 14.33 -3.31 -26.00
C ALA A 358 15.32 -4.31 -25.39
N ASP A 359 15.38 -5.53 -25.94
CA ASP A 359 16.30 -6.59 -25.51
C ASP A 359 16.25 -6.89 -24.00
N GLY A 360 15.07 -6.75 -23.38
CA GLY A 360 14.87 -6.94 -21.94
C GLY A 360 15.26 -5.76 -21.05
N ALA A 361 15.80 -4.68 -21.62
CA ALA A 361 16.06 -3.43 -20.93
C ALA A 361 14.90 -2.44 -21.11
N THR A 362 14.59 -1.69 -20.06
CA THR A 362 13.49 -0.70 -20.05
C THR A 362 14.02 0.72 -19.97
N SER A 363 13.44 1.64 -20.72
CA SER A 363 13.71 3.08 -20.62
C SER A 363 12.43 3.90 -20.75
N CYS A 364 12.47 5.15 -20.27
CA CYS A 364 11.35 6.08 -20.38
C CYS A 364 11.62 7.09 -21.50
N ILE A 365 10.77 7.07 -22.50
CA ILE A 365 10.89 7.92 -23.69
C ILE A 365 9.60 8.68 -23.95
N ASP A 366 9.68 9.78 -24.70
CA ASP A 366 8.50 10.43 -25.25
C ASP A 366 7.80 9.52 -26.27
N GLU A 367 6.48 9.60 -26.35
CA GLU A 367 5.67 8.79 -27.29
C GLU A 367 6.14 8.96 -28.74
N SER A 368 6.54 10.19 -29.12
CA SER A 368 7.06 10.52 -30.46
C SER A 368 8.37 9.80 -30.79
N ALA A 369 9.15 9.38 -29.80
CA ALA A 369 10.39 8.62 -29.97
C ALA A 369 10.16 7.12 -30.16
N CYS A 370 8.91 6.64 -30.03
CA CYS A 370 8.54 5.26 -30.31
C CYS A 370 8.34 5.03 -31.82
N ASN A 371 9.46 4.97 -32.52
CA ASN A 371 9.54 4.77 -33.96
C ASN A 371 10.77 3.91 -34.30
N ASN A 372 11.04 3.69 -35.60
CA ASN A 372 12.21 2.95 -36.09
C ASN A 372 12.35 1.54 -35.49
N GLY A 373 11.44 0.64 -35.87
CA GLY A 373 11.43 -0.75 -35.38
C GLY A 373 10.64 -0.95 -34.08
N PHE A 374 9.88 0.05 -33.64
CA PHE A 374 8.99 -0.02 -32.49
C PHE A 374 7.62 0.59 -32.83
N PHE A 375 6.59 0.23 -32.05
CA PHE A 375 5.24 0.77 -32.15
C PHE A 375 4.64 1.04 -30.77
N VAL A 376 3.72 2.00 -30.71
CA VAL A 376 2.96 2.31 -29.50
C VAL A 376 1.84 1.27 -29.35
N LYS A 377 1.83 0.58 -28.22
CA LYS A 377 0.77 -0.34 -27.83
C LYS A 377 -0.04 0.28 -26.71
N GLU A 378 -1.35 0.37 -26.93
CA GLU A 378 -2.31 0.81 -25.93
C GLU A 378 -3.02 -0.40 -25.32
N SER A 379 -3.04 -0.50 -24.00
CA SER A 379 -3.76 -1.56 -23.28
C SER A 379 -4.35 -1.00 -21.99
N GLY A 380 -5.67 -1.07 -21.84
CA GLY A 380 -6.36 -0.64 -20.62
C GLY A 380 -6.12 0.82 -20.21
N GLY A 381 -5.82 1.71 -21.16
CA GLY A 381 -5.52 3.13 -20.90
C GLY A 381 -4.04 3.44 -20.61
N SER A 382 -3.14 2.45 -20.68
CA SER A 382 -1.69 2.65 -20.60
C SER A 382 -1.03 2.47 -21.98
N LYS A 383 0.01 3.28 -22.25
CA LYS A 383 0.80 3.22 -23.50
C LYS A 383 2.20 2.69 -23.22
N THR A 384 2.65 1.74 -24.04
CA THR A 384 4.00 1.17 -24.01
C THR A 384 4.61 1.18 -25.41
N CYS A 385 5.93 1.15 -25.50
CA CYS A 385 6.67 1.08 -26.76
C CYS A 385 7.28 -0.31 -26.93
N GLU A 386 6.68 -1.11 -27.80
CA GLU A 386 7.08 -2.50 -28.06
C GLU A 386 7.82 -2.63 -29.39
N ALA A 387 8.76 -3.57 -29.46
CA ALA A 387 9.50 -3.85 -30.68
C ALA A 387 8.59 -4.46 -31.76
N CYS A 388 8.84 -4.10 -33.01
CA CYS A 388 8.26 -4.78 -34.15
C CYS A 388 8.80 -6.21 -34.27
N ASP A 389 8.10 -7.06 -35.04
CA ASP A 389 8.63 -8.36 -35.43
C ASP A 389 10.00 -8.17 -36.11
N SER A 390 10.92 -9.09 -35.85
CA SER A 390 12.29 -9.07 -36.40
C SER A 390 12.36 -8.92 -37.92
N THR A 391 11.29 -9.26 -38.64
CA THR A 391 11.19 -9.14 -40.10
C THR A 391 10.69 -7.77 -40.57
N CYS A 392 10.02 -7.01 -39.70
CA CYS A 392 9.54 -5.66 -39.99
C CYS A 392 10.65 -4.63 -39.76
N LYS A 393 10.80 -3.68 -40.69
CA LYS A 393 11.58 -2.45 -40.45
C LYS A 393 10.76 -1.42 -39.67
N THR A 394 9.47 -1.32 -40.00
CA THR A 394 8.48 -0.53 -39.27
C THR A 394 7.19 -1.32 -39.17
N CYS A 395 6.42 -1.13 -38.10
CA CYS A 395 5.13 -1.77 -37.88
C CYS A 395 4.15 -0.78 -37.24
N SER A 396 2.86 -1.11 -37.24
CA SER A 396 1.81 -0.30 -36.63
C SER A 396 0.70 -1.18 -36.09
N GLY A 397 0.18 -0.88 -34.89
CA GLY A 397 -0.90 -1.62 -34.24
C GLY A 397 -0.47 -2.91 -33.53
N ALA A 398 0.39 -3.70 -34.16
CA ALA A 398 0.97 -4.92 -33.57
C ALA A 398 2.35 -5.24 -34.14
N ALA A 399 3.13 -6.05 -33.42
CA ALA A 399 4.49 -6.41 -33.81
C ALA A 399 4.57 -7.03 -35.22
N ALA A 400 3.62 -7.92 -35.56
CA ALA A 400 3.55 -8.59 -36.87
C ALA A 400 2.85 -7.78 -37.98
N GLN A 401 2.34 -6.59 -37.67
CA GLN A 401 1.65 -5.71 -38.62
C GLN A 401 2.65 -4.73 -39.24
N CYS A 402 3.54 -5.25 -40.08
CA CYS A 402 4.58 -4.48 -40.73
C CYS A 402 4.00 -3.41 -41.69
N THR A 403 4.60 -2.23 -41.69
CA THR A 403 4.38 -1.18 -42.70
C THR A 403 5.54 -1.09 -43.70
N SER A 404 6.72 -1.57 -43.31
CA SER A 404 7.88 -1.78 -44.19
C SER A 404 8.74 -2.94 -43.70
N CYS A 405 9.59 -3.48 -44.57
CA CYS A 405 10.29 -4.73 -44.33
C CYS A 405 11.81 -4.57 -44.23
N ASN A 406 12.43 -5.45 -43.44
CA ASN A 406 13.88 -5.56 -43.37
C ASN A 406 14.46 -6.19 -44.64
N PRO A 407 15.75 -5.97 -44.95
CA PRO A 407 16.39 -6.47 -46.18
C PRO A 407 16.33 -7.99 -46.36
N ASP A 408 16.31 -8.76 -45.26
CA ASP A 408 16.28 -10.23 -45.29
C ASP A 408 14.94 -10.80 -45.77
N LYS A 409 13.83 -10.07 -45.54
CA LYS A 409 12.48 -10.44 -45.98
C LYS A 409 11.77 -9.23 -46.59
N PRO A 410 12.22 -8.74 -47.76
CA PRO A 410 11.94 -7.38 -48.19
C PRO A 410 10.54 -7.17 -48.78
N TYR A 411 9.77 -8.23 -49.03
CA TYR A 411 8.46 -8.13 -49.69
C TYR A 411 7.33 -8.00 -48.66
N LEU A 412 6.62 -6.88 -48.70
CA LEU A 412 5.44 -6.68 -47.85
C LEU A 412 4.21 -7.35 -48.47
N LYS A 413 3.69 -8.37 -47.79
CA LYS A 413 2.46 -9.08 -48.16
C LYS A 413 1.27 -8.54 -47.38
N LYS A 414 0.39 -7.80 -48.06
CA LYS A 414 -0.84 -7.25 -47.48
C LYS A 414 -2.03 -8.15 -47.79
N THR A 415 -2.98 -8.22 -46.86
CA THR A 415 -4.34 -8.70 -47.13
C THR A 415 -5.15 -7.57 -47.75
N GLU A 416 -6.21 -7.90 -48.50
CA GLU A 416 -7.05 -6.92 -49.19
C GLU A 416 -7.47 -5.78 -48.26
N ASN A 417 -7.30 -4.54 -48.73
CA ASN A 417 -7.64 -3.29 -48.02
C ASN A 417 -6.90 -3.03 -46.69
N SER A 418 -5.81 -3.75 -46.38
CA SER A 418 -5.03 -3.49 -45.17
C SER A 418 -3.94 -2.44 -45.38
N GLN A 419 -3.73 -1.57 -44.38
CA GLN A 419 -2.60 -0.63 -44.35
C GLN A 419 -1.29 -1.30 -43.90
N THR A 420 -1.39 -2.45 -43.22
CA THR A 420 -0.27 -3.24 -42.70
C THR A 420 -0.24 -4.63 -43.34
N GLY A 421 0.91 -5.31 -43.27
CA GLY A 421 1.12 -6.63 -43.85
C GLY A 421 2.19 -7.43 -43.11
N THR A 422 2.55 -8.58 -43.67
CA THR A 422 3.64 -9.44 -43.16
C THR A 422 4.84 -9.37 -44.10
N CYS A 423 6.05 -9.39 -43.55
CA CYS A 423 7.28 -9.35 -44.34
C CYS A 423 7.75 -10.76 -44.69
N VAL A 424 7.91 -11.01 -45.98
CA VAL A 424 8.30 -12.30 -46.54
C VAL A 424 9.44 -12.16 -47.53
N ASP A 425 10.11 -13.27 -47.82
CA ASP A 425 11.01 -13.37 -48.97
C ASP A 425 10.21 -13.57 -50.27
N ALA A 426 10.90 -13.62 -51.41
CA ALA A 426 10.25 -13.78 -52.72
C ALA A 426 9.45 -15.08 -52.83
N ALA A 427 9.88 -16.17 -52.17
CA ALA A 427 9.17 -17.44 -52.16
C ALA A 427 7.90 -17.38 -51.30
N GLY A 428 7.89 -16.57 -50.24
CA GLY A 428 6.70 -16.34 -49.41
C GLY A 428 5.57 -15.59 -50.12
N CYS A 429 5.89 -14.79 -51.15
CA CYS A 429 4.86 -14.21 -52.02
C CYS A 429 4.15 -15.32 -52.84
N THR A 430 4.91 -16.24 -53.42
CA THR A 430 4.38 -17.23 -54.38
C THR A 430 3.72 -18.45 -53.73
N ASN A 431 3.77 -18.56 -52.40
CA ASN A 431 3.12 -19.63 -51.64
C ASN A 431 1.59 -19.55 -51.79
N GLY A 432 1.02 -20.43 -52.62
CA GLY A 432 -0.41 -20.46 -52.99
C GLY A 432 -0.75 -19.81 -54.34
N SER A 433 0.25 -19.35 -55.12
CA SER A 433 0.11 -18.82 -56.50
C SER A 433 -0.83 -17.62 -56.71
N LYS A 434 -1.40 -17.04 -55.64
CA LYS A 434 -2.30 -15.87 -55.70
C LYS A 434 -1.57 -14.52 -55.71
N TYR A 435 -0.29 -14.51 -55.33
CA TYR A 435 0.54 -13.32 -55.30
C TYR A 435 1.86 -13.58 -56.02
N TYR A 436 2.46 -12.53 -56.55
CA TYR A 436 3.82 -12.54 -57.09
C TYR A 436 4.69 -11.50 -56.40
N ALA A 437 6.00 -11.75 -56.38
CA ALA A 437 6.98 -10.80 -55.86
C ALA A 437 7.16 -9.64 -56.86
N ASP A 438 6.77 -8.43 -56.46
CA ASP A 438 7.04 -7.21 -57.21
C ASP A 438 8.34 -6.57 -56.73
N ASP A 439 9.29 -6.41 -57.65
CA ASP A 439 10.61 -5.83 -57.37
C ASP A 439 10.63 -4.30 -57.49
N ALA A 440 9.50 -3.68 -57.87
CA ALA A 440 9.34 -2.23 -57.81
C ALA A 440 9.47 -1.73 -56.36
N ASP A 441 10.07 -0.57 -56.16
CA ASP A 441 10.22 0.02 -54.83
C ASP A 441 8.96 0.82 -54.44
N PRO A 442 8.36 0.59 -53.25
CA PRO A 442 8.72 -0.42 -52.25
C PRO A 442 8.32 -1.85 -52.67
N LYS A 443 9.21 -2.82 -52.39
CA LYS A 443 8.99 -4.25 -52.72
C LYS A 443 7.75 -4.81 -52.02
N THR A 444 6.80 -5.33 -52.79
CA THR A 444 5.52 -5.83 -52.28
C THR A 444 5.14 -7.18 -52.90
N CYS A 445 4.29 -7.96 -52.22
CA CYS A 445 3.60 -9.07 -52.88
C CYS A 445 2.31 -8.54 -53.50
N LYS A 446 2.25 -8.44 -54.82
CA LYS A 446 1.05 -8.00 -55.54
C LYS A 446 0.14 -9.17 -55.82
N THR A 447 -1.17 -8.94 -55.75
CA THR A 447 -2.18 -9.95 -56.13
C THR A 447 -2.13 -10.19 -57.63
N CYS A 448 -2.42 -11.41 -58.06
CA CYS A 448 -2.53 -11.72 -59.50
C CYS A 448 -3.75 -11.06 -60.16
N ALA A 449 -4.74 -10.60 -59.39
CA ALA A 449 -5.99 -10.05 -59.91
C ALA A 449 -5.92 -8.53 -60.18
N GLU A 450 -4.91 -7.82 -59.66
CA GLU A 450 -4.79 -6.36 -59.79
C GLU A 450 -4.09 -5.91 -61.10
N GLY A 451 -4.60 -4.83 -61.69
CA GLY A 451 -3.94 -4.12 -62.79
C GLY A 451 -3.90 -4.88 -64.11
N THR A 452 -2.70 -5.09 -64.68
CA THR A 452 -2.49 -5.68 -66.02
C THR A 452 -2.99 -7.12 -66.14
N PHE A 453 -3.25 -7.81 -65.02
CA PHE A 453 -3.65 -9.23 -64.94
C PHE A 453 -5.13 -9.44 -64.61
N GLU A 454 -6.00 -8.53 -65.06
CA GLU A 454 -7.43 -8.54 -64.77
C GLU A 454 -8.08 -9.93 -64.98
N GLY A 455 -8.81 -10.40 -63.96
CA GLY A 455 -9.51 -11.70 -63.96
C GLY A 455 -8.64 -12.93 -63.71
N CYS A 456 -7.33 -12.77 -63.50
CA CYS A 456 -6.41 -13.87 -63.21
C CYS A 456 -6.47 -14.31 -61.74
N GLU A 457 -6.77 -15.58 -61.49
CA GLU A 457 -6.87 -16.15 -60.13
C GLU A 457 -5.50 -16.56 -59.57
N THR A 458 -4.63 -17.13 -60.42
CA THR A 458 -3.26 -17.50 -60.03
C THR A 458 -2.27 -17.13 -61.11
N CYS A 459 -1.03 -16.79 -60.73
CA CYS A 459 0.02 -16.37 -61.64
C CYS A 459 1.39 -16.91 -61.23
N GLU A 460 2.32 -16.94 -62.17
CA GLU A 460 3.71 -17.38 -61.99
C GLU A 460 4.66 -16.34 -62.60
N LYS A 461 5.77 -16.06 -61.91
CA LYS A 461 6.82 -15.18 -62.40
C LYS A 461 7.91 -16.02 -63.05
N SER A 462 8.19 -15.75 -64.32
CA SER A 462 9.28 -16.38 -65.08
C SER A 462 10.65 -15.87 -64.63
N THR A 463 11.71 -16.60 -65.02
CA THR A 463 13.11 -16.25 -64.77
C THR A 463 13.50 -14.88 -65.33
N ASP A 464 12.84 -14.44 -66.40
CA ASP A 464 13.06 -13.13 -67.04
C ASP A 464 12.26 -11.99 -66.39
N GLY A 465 11.61 -12.24 -65.24
CA GLY A 465 10.85 -11.24 -64.48
C GLY A 465 9.42 -11.01 -64.98
N ALA A 466 9.03 -11.60 -66.11
CA ALA A 466 7.67 -11.53 -66.63
C ALA A 466 6.69 -12.37 -65.79
N VAL A 467 5.57 -11.79 -65.38
CA VAL A 467 4.49 -12.50 -64.70
C VAL A 467 3.49 -13.00 -65.73
N ALA A 468 3.06 -14.27 -65.61
CA ALA A 468 2.10 -14.92 -66.50
C ALA A 468 0.94 -15.51 -65.69
N CYS A 469 -0.27 -15.37 -66.19
CA CYS A 469 -1.47 -15.95 -65.63
C CYS A 469 -1.51 -17.47 -65.81
N LYS A 470 -1.85 -18.20 -64.74
CA LYS A 470 -1.93 -19.68 -64.67
C LYS A 470 -3.36 -20.18 -64.65
N THR A 471 -4.26 -19.50 -63.96
CA THR A 471 -5.69 -19.86 -63.91
C THR A 471 -6.56 -18.62 -63.98
N CYS A 472 -7.71 -18.77 -64.63
CA CYS A 472 -8.75 -17.76 -64.72
C CYS A 472 -10.01 -18.23 -63.98
N GLY A 473 -10.86 -17.29 -63.59
CA GLY A 473 -12.17 -17.60 -63.01
C GLY A 473 -13.07 -18.44 -63.93
N PRO A 474 -14.22 -18.94 -63.42
CA PRO A 474 -15.06 -19.88 -64.15
C PRO A 474 -15.48 -19.32 -65.52
N GLN A 475 -15.31 -20.15 -66.56
CA GLN A 475 -15.62 -19.87 -67.97
C GLN A 475 -14.74 -18.85 -68.71
N LYS A 476 -13.69 -18.31 -68.08
CA LYS A 476 -12.71 -17.44 -68.75
C LYS A 476 -11.52 -18.26 -69.29
N LYS A 477 -10.82 -17.72 -70.28
CA LYS A 477 -9.61 -18.28 -70.91
C LYS A 477 -8.42 -17.36 -70.69
N ILE A 478 -7.21 -17.91 -70.58
CA ILE A 478 -5.99 -17.11 -70.49
C ILE A 478 -5.73 -16.45 -71.84
N ARG A 479 -5.45 -15.14 -71.81
CA ARG A 479 -5.19 -14.30 -72.98
C ARG A 479 -3.97 -14.80 -73.79
N PRO A 480 -3.91 -14.50 -75.11
CA PRO A 480 -2.76 -14.83 -75.95
C PRO A 480 -1.40 -14.34 -75.43
N ASP A 481 -1.37 -13.19 -74.78
CA ASP A 481 -0.15 -12.64 -74.15
C ASP A 481 0.16 -13.26 -72.78
N LYS A 482 -0.71 -14.14 -72.28
CA LYS A 482 -0.69 -14.75 -70.94
C LYS A 482 -0.76 -13.76 -69.79
N LYS A 483 -1.16 -12.50 -70.01
CA LYS A 483 -1.20 -11.48 -68.97
C LYS A 483 -2.61 -11.19 -68.47
N GLY A 484 -3.54 -12.14 -68.48
CA GLY A 484 -4.88 -11.93 -67.94
C GLY A 484 -5.89 -12.89 -68.54
N CYS A 485 -7.17 -12.61 -68.33
CA CYS A 485 -8.26 -13.50 -68.72
C CYS A 485 -9.27 -12.83 -69.67
N ILE A 486 -9.77 -13.57 -70.65
CA ILE A 486 -10.79 -13.15 -71.62
C ILE A 486 -11.92 -14.18 -71.70
N ASP A 487 -13.11 -13.76 -72.16
CA ASP A 487 -14.30 -14.62 -72.23
C ASP A 487 -14.15 -15.78 -73.21
N ALA A 488 -13.56 -15.53 -74.38
CA ALA A 488 -13.36 -16.53 -75.41
C ALA A 488 -12.09 -16.23 -76.20
N CYS A 489 -11.46 -17.27 -76.74
CA CYS A 489 -10.31 -17.09 -77.62
C CYS A 489 -10.76 -16.43 -78.94
N PRO A 490 -10.01 -15.43 -79.44
CA PRO A 490 -10.29 -14.80 -80.71
C PRO A 490 -10.45 -15.84 -81.84
N PRO A 491 -11.61 -15.88 -82.53
CA PRO A 491 -11.84 -16.85 -83.58
C PRO A 491 -10.87 -16.63 -84.75
N ASP A 492 -10.58 -17.70 -85.49
CA ASP A 492 -9.75 -17.74 -86.71
C ASP A 492 -8.25 -17.44 -86.54
N VAL A 493 -7.86 -16.65 -85.54
CA VAL A 493 -6.47 -16.19 -85.34
C VAL A 493 -5.80 -16.79 -84.10
N SER A 494 -6.54 -17.57 -83.31
CA SER A 494 -6.03 -18.28 -82.14
C SER A 494 -6.71 -19.64 -81.94
N THR A 495 -6.07 -20.52 -81.18
CA THR A 495 -6.56 -21.85 -80.81
C THR A 495 -6.62 -21.98 -79.29
N GLU A 496 -7.66 -22.61 -78.76
CA GLU A 496 -7.74 -22.92 -77.33
C GLU A 496 -7.02 -24.23 -77.02
N LYS A 497 -6.06 -24.18 -76.12
CA LYS A 497 -5.36 -25.37 -75.61
C LYS A 497 -5.40 -25.40 -74.09
N GLY A 498 -6.24 -26.27 -73.54
CA GLY A 498 -6.36 -26.45 -72.10
C GLY A 498 -6.75 -25.18 -71.33
N GLY A 499 -7.62 -24.33 -71.91
CA GLY A 499 -8.03 -23.06 -71.32
C GLY A 499 -7.10 -21.86 -71.59
N VAL A 500 -6.04 -22.03 -72.39
CA VAL A 500 -5.13 -20.96 -72.84
C VAL A 500 -5.37 -20.66 -74.32
N CYS A 501 -5.46 -19.38 -74.68
CA CYS A 501 -5.53 -18.97 -76.09
C CYS A 501 -4.10 -18.87 -76.65
N GLU A 502 -3.78 -19.65 -77.67
CA GLU A 502 -2.48 -19.61 -78.37
C GLU A 502 -2.70 -19.09 -79.80
N CYS A 503 -1.97 -18.06 -80.23
CA CYS A 503 -2.05 -17.56 -81.60
C CYS A 503 -1.64 -18.66 -82.60
N VAL A 504 -2.37 -18.77 -83.71
CA VAL A 504 -2.01 -19.72 -84.78
C VAL A 504 -0.71 -19.28 -85.46
N GLU A 505 -0.05 -20.21 -86.16
CA GLU A 505 1.22 -19.95 -86.83
C GLU A 505 1.14 -18.75 -87.79
N GLY A 506 2.08 -17.81 -87.67
CA GLY A 506 2.07 -16.54 -88.43
C GLY A 506 1.34 -15.37 -87.76
N TYR A 507 0.83 -15.55 -86.53
CA TYR A 507 0.22 -14.49 -85.72
C TYR A 507 0.94 -14.33 -84.37
N ALA A 508 0.99 -13.10 -83.86
CA ALA A 508 1.54 -12.76 -82.55
C ALA A 508 0.50 -11.98 -81.71
N PRO A 509 0.56 -12.03 -80.37
CA PRO A 509 -0.34 -11.25 -79.52
C PRO A 509 -0.31 -9.76 -79.88
N THR A 510 -1.47 -9.12 -79.90
CA THR A 510 -1.60 -7.67 -80.13
C THR A 510 -0.96 -6.89 -78.97
N ALA A 511 -0.66 -5.60 -79.19
CA ALA A 511 -0.06 -4.75 -78.17
C ALA A 511 -0.89 -4.69 -76.88
N ASP A 512 -2.22 -4.65 -77.01
CA ASP A 512 -3.13 -4.70 -75.87
C ASP A 512 -3.23 -6.09 -75.24
N GLY A 513 -2.83 -7.17 -75.95
CA GLY A 513 -2.77 -8.55 -75.45
C GLY A 513 -4.04 -9.38 -75.61
N SER A 514 -5.16 -8.76 -75.99
CA SER A 514 -6.48 -9.43 -76.07
C SER A 514 -6.72 -10.21 -77.37
N SER A 515 -5.88 -10.06 -78.40
CA SER A 515 -6.07 -10.72 -79.70
C SER A 515 -4.74 -11.10 -80.34
N CYS A 516 -4.78 -11.71 -81.53
CA CYS A 516 -3.62 -12.10 -82.32
C CYS A 516 -3.62 -11.32 -83.65
N ALA A 517 -2.50 -10.71 -84.02
CA ALA A 517 -2.31 -10.00 -85.29
C ALA A 517 -1.24 -10.69 -86.14
N SER A 518 -1.41 -10.66 -87.46
CA SER A 518 -0.48 -11.28 -88.40
C SER A 518 0.92 -10.70 -88.23
N SER A 519 1.91 -11.58 -88.09
CA SER A 519 3.32 -11.23 -87.94
C SER A 519 3.95 -10.68 -89.24
N SER A 520 3.18 -10.63 -90.33
CA SER A 520 3.61 -10.27 -91.69
C SER A 520 3.51 -8.78 -92.05
N ALA A 521 3.39 -7.88 -91.08
CA ALA A 521 3.66 -6.46 -91.33
C ALA A 521 5.17 -6.24 -91.53
N ASN A 522 5.57 -6.44 -92.79
CA ASN A 522 6.85 -6.12 -93.40
C ASN A 522 7.47 -4.84 -92.81
N ARG A 523 8.50 -4.99 -91.97
CA ARG A 523 9.38 -3.87 -91.61
C ARG A 523 10.64 -3.93 -92.46
N SER A 524 10.58 -3.34 -93.65
CA SER A 524 11.76 -2.79 -94.34
C SER A 524 11.37 -1.78 -95.45
N ALA A 525 11.78 -0.53 -95.22
CA ALA A 525 12.15 0.53 -96.16
C ALA A 525 11.10 1.39 -96.93
N LEU A 526 10.88 2.62 -96.39
CA LEU A 526 10.93 3.97 -97.01
C LEU A 526 10.14 4.31 -98.32
N SER A 527 9.24 5.32 -98.24
CA SER A 527 9.44 6.70 -98.77
C SER A 527 8.24 7.39 -99.48
N THR A 528 7.89 8.60 -98.98
CA THR A 528 7.38 9.84 -99.64
C THR A 528 6.03 9.94 -100.38
N GLY A 529 5.23 10.97 -99.98
CA GLY A 529 4.32 11.73 -100.86
C GLY A 529 2.95 12.09 -100.23
N ALA A 530 2.86 13.13 -99.40
CA ALA A 530 2.30 14.47 -99.76
C ALA A 530 0.77 14.61 -99.73
N ILE A 531 0.23 15.37 -98.75
CA ILE A 531 -0.93 16.26 -98.95
C ILE A 531 -0.67 17.59 -98.23
N ALA A 532 -0.74 18.66 -98.99
CA ALA A 532 -0.66 20.08 -98.61
C ALA A 532 -2.05 20.73 -98.65
N GLY A 533 -2.22 21.87 -97.95
CA GLY A 533 -3.34 22.82 -98.12
C GLY A 533 -4.24 23.01 -96.88
N ILE A 534 -3.90 23.80 -95.86
CA ILE A 534 -3.92 25.28 -95.69
C ILE A 534 -5.31 25.87 -95.37
N SER A 535 -5.46 26.51 -94.19
CA SER A 535 -5.76 27.96 -94.01
C SER A 535 -6.08 28.34 -92.55
N VAL A 536 -5.20 29.11 -91.90
CA VAL A 536 -5.34 30.54 -91.47
C VAL A 536 -6.25 30.79 -90.24
N ALA A 537 -5.64 31.22 -89.14
CA ALA A 537 -5.84 32.57 -88.58
C ALA A 537 -4.80 32.87 -87.49
N VAL A 538 -3.90 33.82 -87.80
CA VAL A 538 -3.05 34.54 -86.84
C VAL A 538 -3.76 35.84 -86.51
N ILE A 539 -3.91 36.16 -85.22
CA ILE A 539 -4.01 37.55 -84.76
C ILE A 539 -3.03 37.73 -83.60
N THR A 540 -2.02 38.56 -83.84
CA THR A 540 -1.19 39.23 -82.85
C THR A 540 -1.95 40.41 -82.25
N VAL A 541 -1.89 40.58 -80.92
CA VAL A 541 -1.99 41.89 -80.27
C VAL A 541 -0.86 42.03 -79.24
N VAL A 542 -0.29 43.23 -79.25
CA VAL A 542 0.87 43.77 -78.55
C VAL A 542 0.47 44.33 -77.17
N GLY A 543 1.38 44.18 -76.20
CA GLY A 543 1.87 45.14 -75.19
C GLY A 543 1.01 46.24 -74.52
N GLY A 544 1.28 46.41 -73.22
CA GLY A 544 0.99 47.56 -72.33
C GLY A 544 0.98 47.04 -70.87
N LEU A 545 1.95 47.23 -69.95
CA LEU A 545 2.74 48.37 -69.45
C LEU A 545 1.92 49.47 -68.73
N VAL A 546 2.41 49.82 -67.53
CA VAL A 546 2.04 50.92 -66.60
C VAL A 546 0.80 50.65 -65.72
N GLY A 547 0.78 50.82 -64.40
CA GLY A 547 1.76 51.30 -63.42
C GLY A 547 1.04 51.82 -62.16
N SER A 548 1.73 51.74 -61.02
CA SER A 548 1.63 52.53 -59.76
C SER A 548 0.27 52.62 -59.01
N ASP A 549 0.16 52.48 -57.69
CA ASP A 549 0.78 53.30 -56.65
C ASP A 549 0.47 52.75 -55.23
N ARG A 550 1.44 52.98 -54.30
CA ARG A 550 1.39 53.37 -52.86
C ARG A 550 0.29 52.79 -51.95
N ASP A 551 0.58 52.31 -50.74
CA ASP A 551 1.34 52.92 -49.63
C ASP A 551 2.32 51.91 -48.97
N ALA A 552 3.58 52.26 -48.67
CA ALA A 552 4.06 53.14 -47.59
C ALA A 552 3.69 52.66 -46.17
N GLY A 553 4.69 52.15 -45.46
CA GLY A 553 4.59 51.69 -44.08
C GLY A 553 5.96 51.36 -43.48
N THR A 554 6.87 52.31 -43.56
CA THR A 554 8.17 52.33 -42.88
C THR A 554 7.96 52.42 -41.37
N HIS A 555 8.63 51.57 -40.58
CA HIS A 555 9.23 52.00 -39.32
C HIS A 555 10.34 51.03 -38.87
N ILE A 556 11.57 51.55 -38.90
CA ILE A 556 12.73 51.16 -38.07
C ILE A 556 12.56 51.93 -36.74
N PRO A 557 12.90 51.35 -35.57
CA PRO A 557 14.22 51.52 -34.92
C PRO A 557 14.89 50.16 -34.60
N SER A 558 16.21 50.01 -34.82
CA SER A 558 17.33 50.42 -33.94
C SER A 558 17.56 49.39 -32.81
N ILE A 559 18.56 48.51 -32.95
CA ILE A 559 19.89 48.60 -32.31
C ILE A 559 19.84 48.54 -30.77
N ALA A 560 20.39 47.44 -30.23
CA ALA A 560 21.41 47.39 -29.16
C ALA A 560 21.63 45.91 -28.81
N ASP A 561 22.73 45.32 -29.28
CA ASP A 561 23.93 44.96 -28.48
C ASP A 561 23.77 43.62 -27.74
N ARG A 562 24.45 42.56 -28.19
CA ARG A 562 25.80 42.13 -27.70
C ARG A 562 25.82 41.94 -26.18
N GLU A 563 25.74 40.67 -25.77
CA GLU A 563 26.86 39.93 -25.14
C GLU A 563 27.03 40.27 -23.65
N PRO A 564 27.86 39.56 -22.88
CA PRO A 564 27.66 38.20 -22.38
C PRO A 564 27.68 38.18 -20.84
N GLN A 565 27.29 37.07 -20.21
CA GLN A 565 27.96 36.44 -19.05
C GLN A 565 27.49 34.99 -18.91
#